data_AF-A0A7R9VKI6-F1
#
_entry.id   AF-A0A7R9VKI6-F1
#
_cell.length_a   1.000
_cell.length_b   1.000
_cell.length_c   1.000
_cell.angle_alpha   90.00
_cell.angle_beta   90.00
_cell.angle_gamma   90.00
#
_symmetry.space_group_name_H-M   'P 1'
#
loop_
_entity.id
_entity.type
_entity.pdbx_description
1 polymer ?
#
loop_
_entity_poly.entity_id
_entity_poly.type
_entity_poly.pdbx_seq_one_letter_code
_entity_poly.pdbx_strand_id
1 'polypeptide(L)'
;MLETRTLRKDPDFEGRLLKGRDVVGHQLILNYCLGHPDSSLLLYPYSTGSNYVNHAKSGEGANVKLRWHVSQTENEEEEVGVGSFHLPEWLNLDASEVIAKTRTGLLMELVATRDITKGEEILLDYGQGWAEAWEDHVKNWAEFGPHGKTAPDDDGGDEKVNERRKKYTYPHELDEDKFAPLKTHAEQKEDPYAPNVVTACFYNAPDEDSAILNSAKRRTIKTDQNQTVTAIEIPWREVDEFSHPTLRPCRIVSREERVRRSNDASDIDP
;
A
#
# COMPACT_ATOMS: atom_id res chain seq x y z
N MET A 1 14.24 4.05 9.27
CA MET A 1 12.81 3.75 9.54
C MET A 1 12.28 4.82 10.49
N LEU A 2 11.26 5.62 10.12
CA LEU A 2 10.67 6.53 11.12
C LEU A 2 9.78 5.73 12.06
N GLU A 3 10.07 5.86 13.35
CA GLU A 3 9.19 5.42 14.42
C GLU A 3 7.86 6.14 14.30
N THR A 4 6.77 5.40 14.09
CA THR A 4 5.45 5.94 14.39
C THR A 4 5.30 5.95 15.89
N ARG A 5 5.01 7.12 16.44
CA ARG A 5 4.79 7.29 17.87
C ARG A 5 3.31 7.47 18.15
N THR A 6 2.90 7.17 19.38
CA THR A 6 1.56 7.55 19.85
C THR A 6 1.30 9.02 19.56
N LEU A 7 0.06 9.41 19.35
CA LEU A 7 -0.32 10.81 19.34
C LEU A 7 -0.92 11.16 20.71
N ARG A 8 -0.51 12.29 21.28
CA ARG A 8 -1.11 12.82 22.51
C ARG A 8 -1.73 14.18 22.23
N LYS A 9 -2.82 14.52 22.92
CA LYS A 9 -3.43 15.85 22.78
C LYS A 9 -2.45 16.93 23.25
N ASP A 10 -2.37 18.02 22.48
CA ASP A 10 -1.68 19.22 22.90
C ASP A 10 -2.47 19.87 24.06
N PRO A 11 -1.89 20.01 25.26
CA PRO A 11 -2.60 20.62 26.38
C PRO A 11 -2.90 22.11 26.14
N ASP A 12 -2.16 22.76 25.25
CA ASP A 12 -2.26 24.20 25.01
C ASP A 12 -3.16 24.53 23.80
N PHE A 13 -3.51 23.54 22.98
CA PHE A 13 -4.32 23.71 21.77
C PHE A 13 -5.30 22.54 21.53
N GLU A 14 -6.58 22.77 21.75
CA GLU A 14 -7.62 21.77 21.43
C GLU A 14 -7.59 21.40 19.95
N GLY A 15 -7.56 20.09 19.68
CA GLY A 15 -7.55 19.51 18.33
C GLY A 15 -6.16 19.30 17.72
N ARG A 16 -5.09 19.87 18.30
CA ARG A 16 -3.72 19.60 17.86
C ARG A 16 -3.17 18.35 18.54
N LEU A 17 -2.49 17.51 17.77
CA LEU A 17 -1.83 16.31 18.27
C LEU A 17 -0.32 16.53 18.32
N LEU A 18 0.28 16.22 19.47
CA LEU A 18 1.71 16.17 19.67
C LEU A 18 2.21 14.75 19.47
N LYS A 19 3.47 14.63 19.02
CA LYS A 19 4.20 13.36 19.00
C LYS A 19 4.32 12.84 20.44
N GLY A 20 3.75 11.67 20.68
CA GLY A 20 3.84 10.90 21.91
C GLY A 20 5.21 10.26 22.08
N ARG A 21 5.49 9.75 23.27
CA ARG A 21 6.83 9.22 23.60
C ARG A 21 7.01 7.79 23.12
N ASP A 22 5.94 7.02 23.11
CA ASP A 22 5.99 5.57 22.84
C ASP A 22 5.98 5.31 21.34
N VAL A 23 6.86 4.44 20.89
CA VAL A 23 6.90 3.93 19.52
C VAL A 23 5.83 2.85 19.39
N VAL A 24 4.83 3.08 18.55
CA VAL A 24 3.71 2.15 18.30
C VAL A 24 3.87 1.35 17.02
N GLY A 25 4.87 1.69 16.21
CA GLY A 25 5.18 0.96 15.01
C GLY A 25 6.24 1.66 14.19
N HIS A 26 6.37 1.20 12.96
CA HIS A 26 7.25 1.79 11.96
C HIS A 26 6.48 1.85 10.65
N GLN A 27 6.53 2.99 9.96
CA GLN A 27 5.77 3.18 8.73
C GLN A 27 6.64 2.87 7.50
N LEU A 28 6.12 2.00 6.61
CA LEU A 28 6.77 1.58 5.36
C LEU A 28 6.66 2.62 4.24
N ILE A 29 5.67 3.52 4.29
CA ILE A 29 5.38 4.55 3.24
C ILE A 29 6.58 5.46 2.94
N LEU A 30 7.58 5.49 3.81
CA LEU A 30 8.73 6.39 3.69
C LEU A 30 9.84 5.86 2.79
N ASN A 31 9.79 4.61 2.36
CA ASN A 31 10.86 4.04 1.53
C ASN A 31 11.00 4.74 0.17
N TYR A 32 9.99 5.53 -0.23
CA TYR A 32 9.98 6.28 -1.48
C TYR A 32 9.78 7.79 -1.26
N CYS A 33 9.94 8.28 -0.03
CA CYS A 33 10.00 9.72 0.25
C CYS A 33 11.47 10.16 0.31
N LEU A 34 11.74 11.36 -0.21
CA LEU A 34 13.06 11.96 -0.25
C LEU A 34 13.15 12.99 0.88
N GLY A 35 14.21 12.91 1.69
CA GLY A 35 14.42 13.82 2.82
C GLY A 35 15.90 14.12 3.00
N HIS A 36 16.19 15.11 3.84
CA HIS A 36 17.54 15.46 4.25
C HIS A 36 17.63 15.40 5.77
N PRO A 37 18.72 14.87 6.37
CA PRO A 37 18.85 14.78 7.83
C PRO A 37 18.71 16.13 8.55
N ASP A 38 19.11 17.21 7.88
CA ASP A 38 19.01 18.59 8.40
C ASP A 38 17.67 19.27 8.08
N SER A 39 16.69 18.54 7.53
CA SER A 39 15.37 19.07 7.17
C SER A 39 14.26 18.26 7.83
N SER A 40 13.21 18.96 8.27
CA SER A 40 11.97 18.32 8.73
C SER A 40 11.01 17.98 7.58
N LEU A 41 11.37 18.32 6.35
CA LEU A 41 10.56 18.08 5.16
C LEU A 41 10.85 16.71 4.55
N LEU A 42 9.78 16.05 4.16
CA LEU A 42 9.80 14.86 3.31
C LEU A 42 9.08 15.19 2.02
N LEU A 43 9.75 14.92 0.91
CA LEU A 43 9.25 15.14 -0.44
C LEU A 43 8.76 13.80 -0.97
N TYR A 44 7.46 13.70 -1.23
CA TYR A 44 6.87 12.53 -1.88
C TYR A 44 6.85 12.76 -3.39
N PRO A 45 7.57 11.95 -4.18
CA PRO A 45 7.60 12.12 -5.63
C PRO A 45 6.26 11.70 -6.24
N TYR A 46 5.64 12.63 -6.96
CA TYR A 46 4.34 12.41 -7.62
C TYR A 46 4.49 11.95 -9.08
N SER A 47 5.69 11.97 -9.66
CA SER A 47 5.90 11.62 -11.06
C SER A 47 5.80 10.11 -11.30
N THR A 48 5.18 9.72 -12.41
CA THR A 48 5.13 8.33 -12.85
C THR A 48 6.54 7.77 -13.02
N GLY A 49 6.78 6.56 -12.51
CA GLY A 49 8.03 5.85 -12.71
C GLY A 49 9.13 6.13 -11.67
N SER A 50 9.10 7.31 -11.03
CA SER A 50 10.12 7.70 -10.03
C SER A 50 10.20 6.73 -8.84
N ASN A 51 9.05 6.21 -8.41
CA ASN A 51 8.94 5.25 -7.31
C ASN A 51 9.51 3.85 -7.63
N TYR A 52 9.90 3.57 -8.88
CA TYR A 52 10.51 2.29 -9.28
C TYR A 52 12.04 2.36 -9.38
N VAL A 53 12.64 3.53 -9.15
CA VAL A 53 14.10 3.69 -9.22
C VAL A 53 14.71 3.18 -7.93
N ASN A 54 15.41 2.03 -7.98
CA ASN A 54 15.95 1.37 -6.80
C ASN A 54 17.22 2.03 -6.25
N HIS A 55 17.54 1.66 -5.01
CA HIS A 55 18.78 2.07 -4.36
C HIS A 55 20.00 1.34 -4.94
N ALA A 56 21.08 2.09 -5.17
CA ALA A 56 22.44 1.54 -5.13
C ALA A 56 23.39 2.57 -4.53
N LYS A 57 24.45 2.11 -3.86
CA LYS A 57 25.44 3.02 -3.27
C LYS A 57 26.24 3.76 -4.34
N SER A 58 26.54 5.03 -4.10
CA SER A 58 27.38 5.84 -4.98
C SER A 58 28.75 5.18 -5.22
N GLY A 59 29.14 5.07 -6.48
CA GLY A 59 30.38 4.40 -6.90
C GLY A 59 30.30 2.87 -6.99
N GLU A 60 29.22 2.25 -6.49
CA GLU A 60 29.04 0.79 -6.50
C GLU A 60 27.91 0.31 -7.43
N GLY A 61 27.08 1.23 -7.93
CA GLY A 61 26.03 0.90 -8.89
C GLY A 61 25.16 2.08 -9.31
N ALA A 62 25.05 3.12 -8.46
CA ALA A 62 24.25 4.29 -8.78
C ALA A 62 24.72 4.95 -10.10
N ASN A 63 23.80 5.09 -11.04
CA ASN A 63 24.05 5.67 -12.36
C ASN A 63 23.21 6.93 -12.62
N VAL A 64 22.38 7.33 -11.66
CA VAL A 64 21.71 8.62 -11.63
C VAL A 64 21.91 9.31 -10.29
N LYS A 65 21.74 10.63 -10.28
CA LYS A 65 21.62 11.44 -9.08
C LYS A 65 20.40 12.33 -9.15
N LEU A 66 19.85 12.65 -7.99
CA LEU A 66 18.77 13.62 -7.87
C LEU A 66 19.35 15.04 -7.79
N ARG A 67 18.73 15.99 -8.48
CA ARG A 67 19.02 17.42 -8.32
C ARG A 67 17.76 18.25 -8.49
N TRP A 68 17.78 19.48 -7.96
CA TRP A 68 16.80 20.50 -8.35
C TRP A 68 16.94 20.75 -9.85
N HIS A 69 15.80 20.88 -10.53
CA HIS A 69 15.80 21.27 -11.93
C HIS A 69 16.49 22.63 -12.08
N VAL A 70 17.28 22.79 -13.14
CA VAL A 70 17.91 24.06 -13.47
C VAL A 70 17.35 24.48 -14.81
N SER A 71 16.59 25.58 -14.84
CA SER A 71 16.08 26.12 -16.10
C SER A 71 17.27 26.47 -17.00
N GLN A 72 17.39 25.79 -18.13
CA GLN A 72 18.50 25.98 -19.08
C GLN A 72 18.09 26.93 -20.20
N THR A 73 17.57 28.13 -19.91
CA THR A 73 17.30 29.11 -20.98
C THR A 73 17.46 30.53 -20.48
N GLU A 74 18.66 31.11 -20.64
CA GLU A 74 18.82 32.56 -20.85
C GLU A 74 18.53 32.95 -22.31
N ASN A 75 18.31 31.97 -23.21
CA ASN A 75 17.95 32.18 -24.61
C ASN A 75 16.48 31.80 -24.81
N GLU A 76 15.64 32.82 -24.99
CA GLU A 76 14.18 32.84 -24.81
C GLU A 76 13.32 32.11 -25.87
N GLU A 77 13.87 31.18 -26.66
CA GLU A 77 13.11 30.61 -27.80
C GLU A 77 12.77 29.11 -27.72
N GLU A 78 13.14 28.40 -26.66
CA GLU A 78 12.94 26.95 -26.59
C GLU A 78 11.64 26.53 -25.87
N GLU A 79 11.02 25.49 -26.43
CA GLU A 79 9.67 24.98 -26.20
C GLU A 79 9.22 24.95 -24.73
N VAL A 80 7.91 25.11 -24.51
CA VAL A 80 7.21 24.91 -23.22
C VAL A 80 7.35 23.45 -22.77
N GLY A 81 8.53 23.12 -22.24
CA GLY A 81 8.85 21.82 -21.69
C GLY A 81 8.42 21.69 -20.23
N VAL A 82 8.59 20.49 -19.69
CA VAL A 82 8.29 20.17 -18.28
C VAL A 82 9.11 21.03 -17.30
N GLY A 83 10.23 21.60 -17.75
CA GLY A 83 11.04 22.54 -16.97
C GLY A 83 10.33 23.84 -16.61
N SER A 84 9.32 24.27 -17.38
CA SER A 84 8.54 25.50 -17.11
C SER A 84 7.72 25.43 -15.81
N PHE A 85 7.57 24.25 -15.21
CA PHE A 85 6.91 24.09 -13.91
C PHE A 85 7.84 24.32 -12.72
N HIS A 86 9.16 24.43 -12.93
CA HIS A 86 10.09 24.76 -11.87
C HIS A 86 10.19 26.27 -11.65
N LEU A 87 9.92 26.70 -10.43
CA LEU A 87 9.99 28.05 -9.93
C LEU A 87 11.16 28.12 -8.94
N PRO A 88 12.39 28.40 -9.39
CA PRO A 88 13.58 28.34 -8.54
C PRO A 88 13.51 29.32 -7.37
N GLU A 89 12.75 30.41 -7.50
CA GLU A 89 12.52 31.37 -6.43
C GLU A 89 11.79 30.75 -5.22
N TRP A 90 11.10 29.61 -5.40
CA TRP A 90 10.47 28.88 -4.28
C TRP A 90 11.47 28.21 -3.36
N LEU A 91 12.72 28.00 -3.80
CA LEU A 91 13.79 27.49 -2.94
C LEU A 91 14.21 28.50 -1.86
N ASN A 92 13.83 29.78 -2.02
CA ASN A 92 14.08 30.84 -1.04
C ASN A 92 12.89 31.11 -0.10
N LEU A 93 11.77 30.40 -0.30
CA LEU A 93 10.59 30.56 0.53
C LEU A 93 10.66 29.65 1.76
N ASP A 94 10.00 30.05 2.83
CA ASP A 94 9.80 29.18 3.98
C ASP A 94 8.86 28.03 3.61
N ALA A 95 9.03 26.88 4.28
CA ALA A 95 8.21 25.69 4.04
C ALA A 95 6.70 25.97 4.14
N SER A 96 6.28 26.80 5.10
CA SER A 96 4.87 27.21 5.26
C SER A 96 4.35 28.01 4.07
N GLU A 97 5.21 28.82 3.44
CA GLU A 97 4.84 29.61 2.27
C GLU A 97 4.75 28.73 1.02
N VAL A 98 5.63 27.74 0.89
CA VAL A 98 5.58 26.73 -0.19
C VAL A 98 4.31 25.88 -0.08
N ILE A 99 3.96 25.42 1.13
CA ILE A 99 2.74 24.63 1.39
C ILE A 99 1.46 25.44 1.09
N ALA A 100 1.49 26.76 1.33
CA ALA A 100 0.36 27.63 1.03
C ALA A 100 0.15 27.88 -0.49
N LYS A 101 1.07 27.45 -1.35
CA LYS A 101 0.90 27.56 -2.80
C LYS A 101 -0.11 26.53 -3.29
N THR A 102 -0.99 26.95 -4.20
CA THR A 102 -2.04 26.09 -4.78
C THR A 102 -1.59 25.31 -6.01
N ARG A 103 -0.33 25.45 -6.43
CA ARG A 103 0.23 24.80 -7.62
C ARG A 103 1.58 24.16 -7.33
N THR A 104 2.04 23.30 -8.22
CA THR A 104 3.42 22.78 -8.20
C THR A 104 4.40 23.87 -8.65
N GLY A 105 5.57 23.93 -8.00
CA GLY A 105 6.63 24.88 -8.35
C GLY A 105 8.04 24.35 -8.07
N LEU A 106 8.19 23.32 -7.25
CA LEU A 106 9.47 22.68 -7.02
C LEU A 106 9.54 21.39 -7.84
N LEU A 107 10.58 21.28 -8.67
CA LEU A 107 10.82 20.12 -9.53
C LEU A 107 12.22 19.58 -9.24
N MET A 108 12.30 18.27 -9.00
CA MET A 108 13.55 17.54 -8.95
C MET A 108 13.61 16.60 -10.13
N GLU A 109 14.83 16.36 -10.62
CA GLU A 109 15.09 15.50 -11.76
C GLU A 109 16.18 14.48 -11.44
N LEU A 110 16.06 13.32 -12.06
CA LEU A 110 17.10 12.30 -12.08
C LEU A 110 17.99 12.56 -13.28
N VAL A 111 19.29 12.70 -13.02
CA VAL A 111 20.28 12.98 -14.05
C VAL A 111 21.32 11.90 -14.04
N ALA A 112 21.56 11.33 -15.22
CA ALA A 112 22.59 10.33 -15.43
C ALA A 112 23.96 10.89 -15.00
N THR A 113 24.70 10.10 -14.22
CA THR A 113 26.07 10.44 -13.78
C THR A 113 27.13 9.89 -14.73
N ARG A 114 26.71 9.07 -15.69
CA ARG A 114 27.49 8.46 -16.78
C ARG A 114 26.54 8.01 -17.88
N ASP A 115 27.08 7.54 -19.00
CA ASP A 115 26.26 6.89 -20.03
C ASP A 115 25.57 5.64 -19.47
N ILE A 116 24.29 5.46 -19.83
CA ILE A 116 23.45 4.33 -19.43
C ILE A 116 23.05 3.57 -20.70
N THR A 117 23.29 2.26 -20.70
CA THR A 117 23.02 1.42 -21.88
C THR A 117 21.57 0.94 -21.91
N LYS A 118 21.08 0.56 -23.09
CA LYS A 118 19.70 0.03 -23.23
C LYS A 118 19.54 -1.26 -22.42
N GLY A 119 18.53 -1.30 -21.56
CA GLY A 119 18.23 -2.45 -20.69
C GLY A 119 18.96 -2.43 -19.36
N GLU A 120 19.82 -1.44 -19.13
CA GLU A 120 20.43 -1.20 -17.83
C GLU A 120 19.40 -0.62 -16.85
N GLU A 121 19.42 -1.10 -15.61
CA GLU A 121 18.55 -0.57 -14.55
C GLU A 121 19.00 0.83 -14.12
N ILE A 122 18.04 1.71 -13.86
CA ILE A 122 18.30 3.04 -13.31
C ILE A 122 18.37 2.93 -11.80
N LEU A 123 19.52 3.29 -11.22
CA LEU A 123 19.81 3.14 -9.81
C LEU A 123 20.25 4.48 -9.20
N LEU A 124 19.61 4.85 -8.10
CA LEU A 124 19.85 6.09 -7.36
C LEU A 124 20.52 5.78 -6.01
N ASP A 125 21.46 6.62 -5.59
CA ASP A 125 21.92 6.59 -4.20
C ASP A 125 20.91 7.30 -3.29
N TYR A 126 20.29 6.55 -2.38
CA TYR A 126 19.31 7.05 -1.41
C TYR A 126 20.00 7.69 -0.20
N GLY A 127 21.32 7.55 -0.09
CA GLY A 127 22.15 8.08 0.98
C GLY A 127 22.49 7.04 2.04
N GLN A 128 23.59 7.31 2.76
CA GLN A 128 24.15 6.43 3.77
C GLN A 128 23.15 6.09 4.89
N GLY A 129 22.35 7.06 5.34
CA GLY A 129 21.36 6.82 6.41
C GLY A 129 20.27 5.81 6.01
N TRP A 130 19.92 5.72 4.73
CA TRP A 130 19.02 4.69 4.24
C TRP A 130 19.72 3.33 4.23
N ALA A 131 20.95 3.27 3.69
CA ALA A 131 21.73 2.02 3.60
C ALA A 131 21.98 1.40 4.97
N GLU A 132 22.41 2.20 5.95
CA GLU A 132 22.62 1.74 7.34
C GLU A 132 21.31 1.25 7.98
N ALA A 133 20.21 1.97 7.77
CA ALA A 133 18.91 1.57 8.30
C ALA A 133 18.38 0.28 7.64
N TRP A 134 18.67 0.08 6.34
CA TRP A 134 18.32 -1.14 5.63
C TRP A 134 19.17 -2.32 6.07
N GLU A 135 20.48 -2.15 6.21
CA GLU A 135 21.40 -3.17 6.73
C GLU A 135 21.04 -3.58 8.16
N ASP A 136 20.77 -2.61 9.04
CA ASP A 136 20.31 -2.86 10.40
C ASP A 136 18.96 -3.58 10.40
N HIS A 137 18.02 -3.14 9.54
CA HIS A 137 16.75 -3.81 9.35
C HIS A 137 16.95 -5.27 8.93
N VAL A 138 17.70 -5.55 7.85
CA VAL A 138 17.95 -6.91 7.35
C VAL A 138 18.59 -7.78 8.44
N LYS A 139 19.56 -7.23 9.19
CA LYS A 139 20.24 -7.92 10.28
C LYS A 139 19.28 -8.27 11.42
N ASN A 140 18.45 -7.33 11.85
CA ASN A 140 17.58 -7.46 13.02
C ASN A 140 16.20 -8.02 12.69
N TRP A 141 15.81 -8.07 11.41
CA TRP A 141 14.52 -8.57 10.95
C TRP A 141 14.29 -10.03 11.36
N ALA A 142 15.37 -10.81 11.46
CA ALA A 142 15.33 -12.18 11.97
C ALA A 142 14.89 -12.27 13.45
N GLU A 143 15.06 -11.21 14.23
CA GLU A 143 14.83 -11.19 15.69
C GLU A 143 13.42 -10.74 16.09
N PHE A 144 12.72 -9.94 15.27
CA PHE A 144 11.44 -9.30 15.65
C PHE A 144 10.17 -9.93 15.07
N GLY A 145 10.26 -11.04 14.33
CA GLY A 145 9.10 -11.73 13.79
C GLY A 145 8.74 -13.02 14.54
N PRO A 146 7.45 -13.32 14.80
CA PRO A 146 6.94 -14.70 14.85
C PRO A 146 6.99 -15.41 13.47
N HIS A 147 7.82 -14.88 12.57
CA HIS A 147 8.11 -15.26 11.19
C HIS A 147 9.64 -15.33 10.95
N GLY A 148 10.45 -15.35 12.02
CA GLY A 148 11.89 -15.51 11.94
C GLY A 148 12.30 -16.82 11.23
N LYS A 149 13.22 -16.67 10.26
CA LYS A 149 13.75 -17.63 9.26
C LYS A 149 12.81 -17.82 8.06
N THR A 150 13.12 -17.36 6.85
CA THR A 150 14.40 -17.45 6.12
C THR A 150 14.50 -16.44 4.96
N ALA A 151 15.67 -15.83 4.81
CA ALA A 151 16.36 -15.70 3.53
C ALA A 151 17.86 -15.92 3.84
N PRO A 152 18.64 -16.64 3.01
CA PRO A 152 18.55 -16.66 1.55
C PRO A 152 18.20 -18.02 0.97
N ASP A 153 17.89 -17.99 -0.32
CA ASP A 153 17.67 -19.11 -1.24
C ASP A 153 18.91 -20.00 -1.37
N ASP A 154 19.22 -20.75 -0.33
CA ASP A 154 20.15 -21.86 -0.41
C ASP A 154 19.31 -23.12 -0.64
N ASP A 155 19.50 -23.77 -1.79
CA ASP A 155 18.81 -24.97 -2.30
C ASP A 155 19.02 -26.22 -1.40
N GLY A 156 19.42 -26.03 -0.15
CA GLY A 156 19.63 -27.04 0.87
C GLY A 156 18.32 -27.52 1.49
N GLY A 157 17.59 -28.33 0.74
CA GLY A 157 16.73 -29.47 1.11
C GLY A 157 16.30 -29.78 2.56
N ASP A 158 16.07 -28.81 3.44
CA ASP A 158 15.58 -29.06 4.79
C ASP A 158 14.06 -28.89 4.86
N GLU A 159 13.35 -30.00 4.82
CA GLU A 159 11.89 -30.15 4.73
C GLU A 159 11.11 -29.31 5.79
N LYS A 160 11.77 -28.96 6.91
CA LYS A 160 11.21 -28.17 8.02
C LYS A 160 11.19 -26.66 7.78
N VAL A 161 12.00 -26.12 6.86
CA VAL A 161 11.94 -24.69 6.49
C VAL A 161 10.69 -24.41 5.63
N ASN A 162 10.23 -25.43 4.89
CA ASN A 162 9.09 -25.33 4.00
C ASN A 162 7.73 -25.21 4.71
N GLU A 163 7.62 -25.64 5.98
CA GLU A 163 6.39 -25.45 6.76
C GLU A 163 6.14 -23.98 7.16
N ARG A 164 7.19 -23.16 7.26
CA ARG A 164 7.08 -21.74 7.70
C ARG A 164 6.88 -20.75 6.57
N ARG A 165 7.33 -21.08 5.34
CA ARG A 165 6.97 -20.34 4.11
C ARG A 165 5.44 -20.33 3.85
N LYS A 166 4.69 -21.28 4.41
CA LYS A 166 3.22 -21.35 4.34
C LYS A 166 2.46 -20.18 5.01
N LYS A 167 3.15 -19.23 5.64
CA LYS A 167 2.50 -18.20 6.48
C LYS A 167 2.22 -16.87 5.78
N TYR A 168 2.85 -16.61 4.63
CA TYR A 168 2.55 -15.44 3.81
C TYR A 168 2.31 -15.87 2.38
N THR A 169 1.06 -15.86 1.93
CA THR A 169 0.71 -16.12 0.52
C THR A 169 0.71 -14.81 -0.25
N TYR A 170 1.44 -14.76 -1.36
CA TYR A 170 1.46 -13.59 -2.23
C TYR A 170 0.17 -13.53 -3.07
N PRO A 171 -0.28 -12.33 -3.48
CA PRO A 171 -1.46 -12.20 -4.33
C PRO A 171 -1.39 -13.03 -5.62
N HIS A 172 -0.23 -13.11 -6.27
CA HIS A 172 -0.08 -13.89 -7.50
C HIS A 172 -0.27 -15.40 -7.28
N GLU A 173 0.13 -15.94 -6.12
CA GLU A 173 -0.08 -17.35 -5.76
C GLU A 173 -1.56 -17.65 -5.52
N LEU A 174 -2.31 -16.70 -4.94
CA LEU A 174 -3.77 -16.80 -4.81
C LEU A 174 -4.47 -16.73 -6.18
N ASP A 175 -3.89 -15.99 -7.12
CA ASP A 175 -4.42 -15.78 -8.46
C ASP A 175 -3.97 -16.85 -9.49
N GLU A 176 -3.12 -17.81 -9.10
CA GLU A 176 -2.64 -18.87 -10.01
C GLU A 176 -3.78 -19.70 -10.57
N ASP A 177 -4.75 -20.07 -9.72
CA ASP A 177 -5.99 -20.71 -10.15
C ASP A 177 -7.14 -19.70 -10.16
N LYS A 178 -7.21 -18.95 -11.26
CA LYS A 178 -8.29 -17.97 -11.51
C LYS A 178 -9.69 -18.59 -11.51
N PHE A 179 -9.80 -19.92 -11.55
CA PHE A 179 -11.06 -20.65 -11.58
C PHE A 179 -11.35 -21.39 -10.28
N ALA A 180 -10.40 -21.44 -9.34
CA ALA A 180 -10.64 -22.01 -8.02
C ALA A 180 -11.74 -21.20 -7.31
N PRO A 181 -12.83 -21.85 -6.88
CA PRO A 181 -13.85 -21.15 -6.12
C PRO A 181 -13.30 -20.77 -4.75
N LEU A 182 -13.67 -19.57 -4.27
CA LEU A 182 -13.35 -19.14 -2.90
C LEU A 182 -13.86 -20.18 -1.88
N LYS A 183 -13.02 -20.55 -0.91
CA LYS A 183 -13.31 -21.55 0.13
C LYS A 183 -14.44 -21.08 1.02
N THR A 184 -15.42 -21.95 1.23
CA THR A 184 -16.49 -21.77 2.21
C THR A 184 -15.94 -21.78 3.64
N HIS A 185 -16.72 -21.29 4.59
CA HIS A 185 -16.37 -21.28 6.00
C HIS A 185 -16.18 -22.70 6.58
N ALA A 186 -16.86 -23.70 6.02
CA ALA A 186 -16.64 -25.09 6.40
C ALA A 186 -15.28 -25.59 5.88
N GLU A 187 -14.98 -25.35 4.60
CA GLU A 187 -13.69 -25.73 3.98
C GLU A 187 -12.51 -25.06 4.68
N GLN A 188 -12.63 -23.78 5.06
CA GLN A 188 -11.58 -23.06 5.79
C GLN A 188 -11.29 -23.60 7.20
N LYS A 189 -12.16 -24.44 7.78
CA LYS A 189 -11.84 -25.10 9.06
C LYS A 189 -10.86 -26.24 8.89
N GLU A 190 -10.91 -26.92 7.74
CA GLU A 190 -10.04 -28.05 7.40
C GLU A 190 -8.80 -27.58 6.64
N ASP A 191 -8.95 -26.57 5.78
CA ASP A 191 -7.92 -26.00 4.93
C ASP A 191 -8.01 -24.45 4.92
N PRO A 192 -7.59 -23.78 6.02
CA PRO A 192 -7.68 -22.33 6.15
C PRO A 192 -6.83 -21.60 5.11
N TYR A 193 -7.25 -20.40 4.75
CA TYR A 193 -6.34 -19.48 4.04
C TYR A 193 -5.14 -19.11 4.92
N ALA A 194 -4.05 -18.69 4.28
CA ALA A 194 -2.89 -18.16 5.00
C ALA A 194 -3.29 -16.95 5.87
N PRO A 195 -2.64 -16.75 7.03
CA PRO A 195 -3.07 -15.74 8.00
C PRO A 195 -2.90 -14.29 7.53
N ASN A 196 -2.17 -14.06 6.44
CA ASN A 196 -2.03 -12.76 5.79
C ASN A 196 -3.12 -12.48 4.72
N VAL A 197 -4.06 -13.40 4.52
CA VAL A 197 -5.15 -13.30 3.55
C VAL A 197 -6.46 -13.01 4.28
N VAL A 198 -7.21 -12.03 3.79
CA VAL A 198 -8.55 -11.69 4.29
C VAL A 198 -9.55 -11.68 3.15
N THR A 199 -10.72 -12.28 3.38
CA THR A 199 -11.82 -12.23 2.42
C THR A 199 -12.67 -10.98 2.68
N ALA A 200 -12.80 -10.14 1.66
CA ALA A 200 -13.73 -9.01 1.65
C ALA A 200 -14.71 -9.15 0.49
N CYS A 201 -15.97 -8.81 0.74
CA CYS A 201 -17.04 -8.80 -0.24
C CYS A 201 -17.33 -7.35 -0.65
N PHE A 202 -17.56 -7.16 -1.94
CA PHE A 202 -18.10 -5.91 -2.45
C PHE A 202 -19.62 -5.88 -2.20
N TYR A 203 -20.07 -4.89 -1.44
CA TYR A 203 -21.45 -4.58 -1.20
C TYR A 203 -21.79 -3.26 -1.88
N ASN A 204 -22.57 -3.34 -2.97
CA ASN A 204 -23.13 -2.15 -3.59
C ASN A 204 -24.41 -1.78 -2.85
N ALA A 205 -24.33 -0.83 -1.91
CA ALA A 205 -25.53 -0.27 -1.32
C ALA A 205 -26.19 0.65 -2.37
N PRO A 206 -27.47 0.48 -2.72
CA PRO A 206 -28.17 1.47 -3.51
C PRO A 206 -28.18 2.81 -2.75
N ASP A 207 -27.96 3.93 -3.44
CA ASP A 207 -27.80 5.28 -2.87
C ASP A 207 -28.95 5.73 -1.94
N GLU A 208 -30.11 5.07 -2.03
CA GLU A 208 -31.31 5.35 -1.22
C GLU A 208 -31.24 4.83 0.24
N ASP A 209 -30.25 4.00 0.60
CA ASP A 209 -30.16 3.36 1.92
C ASP A 209 -29.55 4.23 3.03
N SER A 210 -29.15 5.47 2.73
CA SER A 210 -28.68 6.43 3.75
C SER A 210 -29.77 6.76 4.79
N ALA A 211 -31.05 6.55 4.47
CA ALA A 211 -32.16 6.68 5.41
C ALA A 211 -32.43 5.42 6.28
N ILE A 212 -31.98 4.23 5.86
CA ILE A 212 -32.26 2.95 6.54
C ILE A 212 -31.31 2.68 7.72
N LEU A 213 -30.14 3.35 7.75
CA LEU A 213 -29.12 3.23 8.80
C LEU A 213 -29.61 3.57 10.23
N ASN A 214 -30.80 4.14 10.40
CA ASN A 214 -31.37 4.44 11.72
C ASN A 214 -32.37 3.40 12.26
N SER A 215 -32.67 2.32 11.53
CA SER A 215 -33.68 1.32 11.94
C SER A 215 -33.13 -0.11 11.93
N ALA A 216 -32.39 -0.48 12.98
CA ALA A 216 -32.00 -1.89 13.17
C ALA A 216 -33.25 -2.78 13.25
N LYS A 217 -33.48 -3.63 12.24
CA LYS A 217 -34.59 -4.59 12.21
C LYS A 217 -34.10 -5.93 12.76
N ARG A 218 -34.85 -6.49 13.71
CA ARG A 218 -34.61 -7.86 14.19
C ARG A 218 -35.49 -8.81 13.40
N ARG A 219 -34.90 -9.89 12.87
CA ARG A 219 -35.63 -10.95 12.18
C ARG A 219 -35.30 -12.29 12.83
N THR A 220 -36.33 -13.07 13.13
CA THR A 220 -36.14 -14.42 13.65
C THR A 220 -36.08 -15.39 12.49
N ILE A 221 -34.98 -16.13 12.37
CA ILE A 221 -34.78 -17.13 11.32
C ILE A 221 -34.79 -18.50 11.97
N LYS A 222 -35.53 -19.44 11.38
CA LYS A 222 -35.44 -20.86 11.75
C LYS A 222 -34.35 -21.50 10.91
N THR A 223 -33.36 -22.09 11.55
CA THR A 223 -32.31 -22.85 10.86
C THR A 223 -32.80 -24.25 10.53
N ASP A 224 -32.07 -24.94 9.65
CA ASP A 224 -32.39 -26.31 9.22
C ASP A 224 -32.36 -27.35 10.37
N GLN A 225 -31.71 -27.01 11.48
CA GLN A 225 -31.73 -27.80 12.72
C GLN A 225 -32.91 -27.46 13.65
N ASN A 226 -33.91 -26.75 13.12
CA ASN A 226 -35.10 -26.28 13.85
C ASN A 226 -34.77 -25.38 15.05
N GLN A 227 -33.58 -24.78 15.07
CA GLN A 227 -33.21 -23.78 16.06
C GLN A 227 -33.63 -22.40 15.56
N THR A 228 -34.32 -21.64 16.41
CA THR A 228 -34.61 -20.23 16.15
C THR A 228 -33.41 -19.38 16.52
N VAL A 229 -32.80 -18.75 15.53
CA VAL A 229 -31.72 -17.78 15.70
C VAL A 229 -32.29 -16.39 15.42
N THR A 230 -32.11 -15.48 16.37
CA THR A 230 -32.47 -14.07 16.18
C THR A 230 -31.35 -13.39 15.37
N ALA A 231 -31.60 -13.13 14.10
CA ALA A 231 -30.73 -12.29 13.28
C ALA A 231 -30.97 -10.83 13.67
N ILE A 232 -29.91 -10.16 14.11
CA ILE A 232 -29.92 -8.73 14.40
C ILE A 232 -29.27 -8.05 13.20
N GLU A 233 -30.05 -7.31 12.40
CA GLU A 233 -29.49 -6.43 11.37
C GLU A 233 -29.07 -5.13 12.06
N ILE A 234 -27.76 -4.96 12.26
CA ILE A 234 -27.21 -3.73 12.80
C ILE A 234 -26.73 -2.89 11.61
N PRO A 235 -27.27 -1.68 11.39
CA PRO A 235 -26.66 -0.74 10.47
C PRO A 235 -25.27 -0.37 11.00
N TRP A 236 -24.24 -0.73 10.24
CA TRP A 236 -22.85 -0.49 10.63
C TRP A 236 -22.58 1.02 10.70
N ARG A 237 -21.97 1.47 11.79
CA ARG A 237 -21.39 2.82 11.87
C ARG A 237 -19.98 2.74 11.32
N GLU A 238 -19.65 3.61 10.37
CA GLU A 238 -18.27 3.81 9.92
C GLU A 238 -17.37 3.95 11.15
N VAL A 239 -16.39 3.06 11.24
CA VAL A 239 -15.28 3.22 12.18
C VAL A 239 -14.02 3.25 11.31
N ASP A 240 -13.42 4.44 11.31
CA ASP A 240 -12.16 4.85 10.70
C ASP A 240 -12.06 5.05 9.18
N GLU A 241 -11.33 6.13 8.85
CA GLU A 241 -11.03 6.78 7.56
C GLU A 241 -10.41 5.87 6.48
N PHE A 242 -10.32 4.56 6.70
CA PHE A 242 -9.71 3.59 5.78
C PHE A 242 -10.68 2.48 5.32
N SER A 243 -11.95 2.50 5.72
CA SER A 243 -12.95 1.57 5.17
C SER A 243 -13.42 2.04 3.79
N HIS A 244 -13.02 1.35 2.72
CA HIS A 244 -13.64 1.56 1.40
C HIS A 244 -15.17 1.36 1.55
N PRO A 245 -16.01 2.31 1.09
CA PRO A 245 -17.43 2.34 1.41
C PRO A 245 -18.20 1.10 0.95
N THR A 246 -17.62 0.32 0.04
CA THR A 246 -18.24 -0.90 -0.52
C THR A 246 -17.53 -2.21 -0.16
N LEU A 247 -16.37 -2.21 0.51
CA LEU A 247 -15.71 -3.48 0.89
C LEU A 247 -16.04 -3.84 2.33
N ARG A 248 -16.45 -5.10 2.56
CA ARG A 248 -16.84 -5.60 3.89
C ARG A 248 -16.18 -6.94 4.17
N PRO A 249 -15.60 -7.18 5.36
CA PRO A 249 -15.19 -8.52 5.76
C PRO A 249 -16.37 -9.48 5.66
N CYS A 250 -16.18 -10.61 5.00
CA CYS A 250 -17.27 -11.57 4.79
C CYS A 250 -16.76 -13.01 4.87
N ARG A 251 -17.70 -13.94 5.00
CA ARG A 251 -17.44 -15.39 4.98
C ARG A 251 -18.36 -16.03 3.96
N ILE A 252 -17.79 -16.87 3.09
CA ILE A 252 -18.57 -17.62 2.11
C ILE A 252 -19.24 -18.78 2.85
N VAL A 253 -20.56 -18.78 2.97
CA VAL A 253 -21.28 -19.83 3.72
C VAL A 253 -21.54 -21.07 2.85
N SER A 254 -21.92 -20.84 1.60
CA SER A 254 -22.23 -21.88 0.61
C SER A 254 -21.94 -21.37 -0.80
N ARG A 255 -21.91 -22.29 -1.77
CA ARG A 255 -21.82 -21.99 -3.21
C ARG A 255 -22.93 -22.76 -3.93
N GLU A 256 -23.58 -22.14 -4.89
CA GLU A 256 -24.54 -22.79 -5.76
C GLU A 256 -23.94 -22.89 -7.16
N GLU A 257 -23.91 -24.10 -7.72
CA GLU A 257 -23.56 -24.24 -9.13
C GLU A 257 -24.67 -23.64 -9.98
N ARG A 258 -24.32 -22.62 -10.76
CA ARG A 258 -25.23 -22.08 -11.75
C ARG A 258 -25.38 -23.12 -12.86
N VAL A 259 -26.38 -23.97 -12.76
CA VAL A 259 -26.80 -24.86 -13.85
C VAL A 259 -27.11 -23.95 -15.03
N ARG A 260 -26.22 -23.92 -16.04
CA ARG A 260 -26.50 -23.26 -17.31
C ARG A 260 -27.73 -23.97 -17.86
N ARG A 261 -28.89 -23.31 -17.85
CA ARG A 261 -30.07 -23.82 -18.55
C ARG A 261 -29.67 -23.96 -20.02
N SER A 262 -29.62 -25.20 -20.50
CA SER A 262 -29.22 -25.57 -21.87
C SER A 262 -30.22 -25.15 -22.95
N ASN A 263 -30.97 -24.06 -22.74
CA ASN A 263 -32.15 -23.74 -23.55
C ASN A 263 -32.01 -22.54 -24.49
N ASP A 264 -30.84 -21.90 -24.60
CA ASP A 264 -30.58 -20.90 -25.65
C ASP A 264 -29.60 -21.45 -26.69
N ALA A 265 -29.97 -22.59 -27.29
CA ALA A 265 -29.34 -23.11 -28.51
C ALA A 265 -30.17 -22.78 -29.76
N SER A 266 -30.82 -21.61 -29.77
CA SER A 266 -31.42 -21.04 -30.98
C SER A 266 -30.96 -19.59 -31.13
N ASP A 267 -30.39 -19.31 -32.30
CA ASP A 267 -30.17 -17.98 -32.88
C ASP A 267 -28.84 -17.29 -32.60
N ILE A 268 -27.74 -17.94 -32.98
CA ILE A 268 -26.66 -17.25 -33.71
C ILE A 268 -26.21 -18.16 -34.86
N ASP A 269 -26.86 -18.00 -36.02
CA ASP A 269 -26.34 -18.48 -37.31
C ASP A 269 -25.41 -17.39 -37.91
N PRO A 270 -24.44 -17.77 -38.75
CA PRO A 270 -23.18 -17.05 -39.00
C PRO A 270 -23.27 -15.77 -39.85
#